data_AF-A0AAE5WV40-F1
#
_entry.id   AF-A0AAE5WV40-F1
#
_cell.length_a   1.000
_cell.length_b   1.000
_cell.length_c   1.000
_cell.angle_alpha   90.00
_cell.angle_beta   90.00
_cell.angle_gamma   90.00
#
_symmetry.space_group_name_H-M   'P 1'
#
loop_
_entity.id
_entity.type
_entity.pdbx_description
1 polymer ?
#
loop_
_entity_poly.entity_id
_entity_poly.type
_entity_poly.pdbx_seq_one_letter_code
_entity_poly.pdbx_strand_id
1 'polypeptide(L)'
;MLKGARLLSIAVAAIVIASSTTWLLTRPHAPFSADDPRLTPGDAERGRLVFAAGDCASCHASPGQPDRLKLGGDLALASPFGTFRTPNISPDREAGIGSWSVADLANALIAGVSPAKQHYYPVFPYASYTGMKLDDVRDLYAFLRTLEPVADRPQPHDLALLFRIRRFVGFWKFLFFNEGRSEGILNGDPLHDRGAYLVEVIGHCAECHSTRNIFGAIEPKTRFAGGVSSEGVGFNPNITPEGIGSWSENDLVEMLKSGKTPDHGYVGWSMADVVKNTSELPDADRVAMARYLKSLPPRPTAQP
;
A
#
# COMPACT_ATOMS: atom_id res chain seq x y z
N MET A 1 3.90 -49.22 -29.06
CA MET A 1 4.62 -48.72 -27.86
C MET A 1 5.37 -47.40 -28.10
N LEU A 2 6.07 -47.19 -29.23
CA LEU A 2 6.83 -45.94 -29.48
C LEU A 2 6.01 -44.63 -29.55
N LYS A 3 4.77 -44.64 -30.05
CA LYS A 3 3.93 -43.44 -30.13
C LYS A 3 3.52 -42.90 -28.76
N GLY A 4 3.26 -43.79 -27.79
CA GLY A 4 2.92 -43.42 -26.41
C GLY A 4 4.11 -42.79 -25.66
N ALA A 5 5.32 -43.33 -25.86
CA ALA A 5 6.54 -42.76 -25.29
C ALA A 5 6.82 -41.35 -25.84
N ARG A 6 6.63 -41.11 -27.15
CA ARG A 6 6.83 -39.79 -27.76
C ARG A 6 5.81 -38.75 -27.27
N LEU A 7 4.53 -39.12 -27.13
CA LEU A 7 3.49 -38.23 -26.59
C LEU A 7 3.76 -37.89 -25.12
N LEU A 8 4.18 -38.87 -24.31
CA LEU A 8 4.57 -38.64 -22.92
C LEU A 8 5.77 -37.69 -22.81
N SER A 9 6.82 -37.89 -23.64
CA SER A 9 7.98 -36.99 -23.66
C SER A 9 7.62 -35.56 -24.05
N ILE A 10 6.73 -35.37 -25.03
CA ILE A 10 6.25 -34.04 -25.42
C ILE A 10 5.45 -33.38 -24.30
N ALA A 11 4.55 -34.13 -23.64
CA ALA A 11 3.77 -33.62 -22.52
C ALA A 11 4.68 -33.22 -21.34
N VAL A 12 5.66 -34.04 -20.99
CA VAL A 12 6.65 -33.73 -19.94
C VAL A 12 7.46 -32.49 -20.30
N ALA A 13 7.96 -32.39 -21.54
CA ALA A 13 8.71 -31.22 -22.00
C ALA A 13 7.85 -29.95 -21.92
N ALA A 14 6.58 -30.01 -22.34
CA ALA A 14 5.65 -28.89 -22.25
C ALA A 14 5.41 -28.47 -20.80
N ILE A 15 5.21 -29.42 -19.87
CA ILE A 15 5.05 -29.14 -18.44
C ILE A 15 6.31 -28.47 -17.86
N VAL A 16 7.50 -28.99 -18.19
CA VAL A 16 8.78 -28.42 -17.73
C VAL A 16 8.97 -26.99 -18.25
N ILE A 17 8.69 -26.75 -19.53
CA ILE A 17 8.78 -25.42 -20.14
C ILE A 17 7.77 -24.47 -19.48
N ALA A 18 6.52 -24.88 -19.31
CA ALA A 18 5.48 -24.06 -18.67
C ALA A 18 5.84 -23.72 -17.22
N SER A 19 6.34 -24.70 -16.47
CA SER A 19 6.74 -24.55 -15.07
C SER A 19 7.95 -23.62 -14.94
N SER A 20 8.96 -23.79 -15.80
CA SER A 20 10.15 -22.94 -15.83
C SER A 20 9.82 -21.51 -16.26
N THR A 21 8.97 -21.35 -17.26
CA THR A 21 8.51 -20.03 -17.72
C THR A 21 7.74 -19.31 -16.62
N THR A 22 6.78 -20.00 -15.98
CA THR A 22 6.04 -19.46 -14.84
C THR A 22 6.97 -19.10 -13.69
N TRP A 23 7.96 -19.94 -13.41
CA TRP A 23 8.98 -19.66 -12.40
C TRP A 23 9.84 -18.44 -12.74
N LEU A 24 10.15 -18.20 -14.01
CA LEU A 24 10.91 -17.01 -14.40
C LEU A 24 10.04 -15.75 -14.34
N LEU A 25 8.80 -15.83 -14.81
CA LEU A 25 7.88 -14.68 -14.86
C LEU A 25 7.44 -14.20 -13.48
N THR A 26 7.30 -15.12 -12.54
CA THR A 26 6.79 -14.78 -11.19
C THR A 26 7.92 -14.53 -10.18
N ARG A 27 9.19 -14.50 -10.62
CA ARG A 27 10.33 -14.25 -9.71
C ARG A 27 10.30 -12.81 -9.18
N PRO A 28 10.83 -12.54 -7.98
CA PRO A 28 11.02 -11.17 -7.51
C PRO A 28 11.88 -10.36 -8.49
N HIS A 29 11.34 -9.26 -8.98
CA HIS A 29 12.05 -8.29 -9.81
C HIS A 29 12.26 -7.01 -9.01
N ALA A 30 13.50 -6.52 -8.97
CA ALA A 30 13.88 -5.32 -8.26
C ALA A 30 14.43 -4.34 -9.31
N PRO A 31 13.59 -3.42 -9.84
CA PRO A 31 13.96 -2.56 -10.96
C PRO A 31 14.98 -1.48 -10.61
N PHE A 32 15.17 -1.16 -9.32
CA PHE A 32 16.09 -0.11 -8.88
C PHE A 32 17.40 -0.69 -8.33
N SER A 33 18.50 -0.05 -8.70
CA SER A 33 19.86 -0.38 -8.23
C SER A 33 20.38 0.70 -7.28
N ALA A 34 21.34 0.34 -6.42
CA ALA A 34 21.88 1.27 -5.42
C ALA A 34 22.48 2.56 -6.02
N ASP A 35 22.97 2.48 -7.26
CA ASP A 35 23.62 3.60 -7.97
C ASP A 35 22.65 4.39 -8.86
N ASP A 36 21.33 4.18 -8.74
CA ASP A 36 20.34 4.92 -9.54
C ASP A 36 20.35 6.41 -9.19
N PRO A 37 20.78 7.31 -10.12
CA PRO A 37 20.96 8.72 -9.82
C PRO A 37 19.64 9.44 -9.54
N ARG A 38 18.49 8.85 -9.89
CA ARG A 38 17.17 9.44 -9.63
C ARG A 38 16.80 9.39 -8.15
N LEU A 39 17.45 8.52 -7.36
CA LEU A 39 17.14 8.26 -5.95
C LEU A 39 17.96 9.11 -4.96
N THR A 40 18.73 10.09 -5.42
CA THR A 40 19.55 10.94 -4.57
C THR A 40 19.79 12.32 -5.20
N PRO A 41 19.93 13.41 -4.41
CA PRO A 41 19.69 13.49 -2.96
C PRO A 41 18.19 13.57 -2.64
N GLY A 42 17.80 13.23 -1.40
CA GLY A 42 16.45 13.44 -0.89
C GLY A 42 16.35 14.65 0.05
N ASP A 43 15.13 15.15 0.24
CA ASP A 43 14.76 16.24 1.14
C ASP A 43 13.87 15.74 2.29
N ALA A 44 14.35 15.84 3.53
CA ALA A 44 13.65 15.34 4.70
C ALA A 44 12.36 16.11 5.04
N GLU A 45 12.27 17.41 4.74
CA GLU A 45 11.05 18.19 5.00
C GLU A 45 9.92 17.78 4.06
N ARG A 46 10.25 17.56 2.78
CA ARG A 46 9.31 16.96 1.82
C ARG A 46 8.98 15.52 2.20
N GLY A 47 9.98 14.77 2.64
CA GLY A 47 9.83 13.40 3.10
C GLY A 47 8.86 13.24 4.26
N ARG A 48 8.83 14.21 5.18
CA ARG A 48 7.84 14.25 6.28
C ARG A 48 6.40 14.30 5.75
N LEU A 49 6.15 15.07 4.70
CA LEU A 49 4.83 15.13 4.06
C LEU A 49 4.49 13.83 3.32
N VAL A 50 5.46 13.18 2.68
CA VAL A 50 5.26 11.85 2.07
C VAL A 50 4.96 10.80 3.13
N PHE A 51 5.66 10.84 4.26
CA PHE A 51 5.44 9.96 5.41
C PHE A 51 4.03 10.10 5.98
N ALA A 52 3.55 11.35 6.14
CA ALA A 52 2.20 11.64 6.57
C ALA A 52 1.17 11.20 5.53
N ALA A 53 1.32 11.59 4.27
CA ALA A 53 0.40 11.19 3.21
C ALA A 53 0.32 9.67 3.04
N GLY A 54 1.44 8.96 3.24
CA GLY A 54 1.55 7.50 3.14
C GLY A 54 1.00 6.73 4.33
N ASP A 55 0.46 7.42 5.34
CA ASP A 55 -0.11 6.82 6.55
C ASP A 55 0.89 5.92 7.31
N CYS A 56 2.20 6.15 7.15
CA CYS A 56 3.26 5.24 7.60
C CYS A 56 3.18 4.95 9.11
N ALA A 57 2.94 6.00 9.91
CA ALA A 57 2.85 5.88 11.36
C ALA A 57 1.66 5.04 11.84
N SER A 58 0.57 4.94 11.08
CA SER A 58 -0.62 4.18 11.49
C SER A 58 -0.36 2.67 11.57
N CYS A 59 0.64 2.18 10.81
CA CYS A 59 1.04 0.78 10.84
C CYS A 59 2.38 0.55 11.55
N HIS A 60 3.33 1.48 11.42
CA HIS A 60 4.71 1.25 11.86
C HIS A 60 5.06 1.84 13.22
N ALA A 61 4.25 2.73 13.78
CA ALA A 61 4.48 3.18 15.15
C ALA A 61 4.34 2.00 16.13
N SER A 62 5.23 1.90 17.11
CA SER A 62 5.14 0.86 18.13
C SER A 62 3.79 0.93 18.84
N PRO A 63 3.06 -0.19 19.03
CA PRO A 63 1.79 -0.21 19.73
C PRO A 63 1.90 0.31 21.17
N GLY A 64 0.88 1.05 21.63
CA GLY A 64 0.74 1.45 23.03
C GLY A 64 1.63 2.60 23.50
N GLN A 65 2.32 3.30 22.59
CA GLN A 65 3.12 4.48 22.92
C GLN A 65 2.62 5.74 22.18
N PRO A 66 2.74 6.93 22.78
CA PRO A 66 2.12 8.15 22.25
C PRO A 66 2.90 8.79 21.08
N ASP A 67 4.18 8.48 20.92
CA ASP A 67 5.05 9.09 19.92
C ASP A 67 4.99 8.33 18.60
N ARG A 68 4.20 8.85 17.65
CA ARG A 68 3.97 8.22 16.34
C ARG A 68 5.23 8.09 15.47
N LEU A 69 6.35 8.70 15.85
CA LEU A 69 7.63 8.60 15.14
C LEU A 69 8.54 7.49 15.69
N LYS A 70 8.14 6.77 16.74
CA LYS A 70 8.82 5.54 17.18
C LYS A 70 8.39 4.36 16.32
N LEU A 71 9.10 4.15 15.22
CA LEU A 71 8.70 3.22 14.15
C LEU A 71 9.15 1.77 14.36
N GLY A 72 8.92 1.23 15.57
CA GLY A 72 9.31 -0.15 15.93
C GLY A 72 8.43 -1.25 15.34
N GLY A 73 7.27 -0.93 14.78
CA GLY A 73 6.34 -1.88 14.19
C GLY A 73 5.62 -2.77 15.21
N ASP A 74 5.27 -4.00 14.79
CA ASP A 74 4.58 -5.03 15.57
C ASP A 74 3.04 -4.94 15.65
N LEU A 75 2.42 -3.97 14.96
CA LEU A 75 0.97 -3.94 14.79
C LEU A 75 0.49 -5.26 14.15
N ALA A 76 -0.50 -5.89 14.79
CA ALA A 76 -1.13 -7.11 14.31
C ALA A 76 -2.23 -6.77 13.30
N LEU A 77 -2.09 -7.23 12.07
CA LEU A 77 -3.09 -7.07 11.02
C LEU A 77 -3.74 -8.44 10.75
N ALA A 78 -4.94 -8.63 11.27
CA ALA A 78 -5.71 -9.86 11.08
C ALA A 78 -6.25 -9.96 9.65
N SER A 79 -6.31 -11.18 9.12
CA SER A 79 -6.87 -11.44 7.79
C SER A 79 -7.34 -12.89 7.67
N PRO A 80 -8.11 -13.24 6.62
CA PRO A 80 -8.43 -14.63 6.29
C PRO A 80 -7.20 -15.53 6.02
N PHE A 81 -6.01 -14.94 5.80
CA PHE A 81 -4.77 -15.65 5.49
C PHE A 81 -3.87 -15.87 6.72
N GLY A 82 -4.26 -15.32 7.87
CA GLY A 82 -3.49 -15.29 9.11
C GLY A 82 -3.24 -13.86 9.59
N THR A 83 -2.33 -13.71 10.56
CA THR A 83 -1.98 -12.43 11.16
C THR A 83 -0.64 -11.95 10.62
N PHE A 84 -0.65 -10.78 9.96
CA PHE A 84 0.58 -10.08 9.59
C PHE A 84 1.05 -9.19 10.72
N ARG A 85 2.36 -8.92 10.73
CA ARG A 85 3.03 -8.06 11.71
C ARG A 85 3.79 -7.00 10.96
N THR A 86 3.54 -5.73 11.27
CA THR A 86 4.22 -4.62 10.59
C THR A 86 5.70 -4.61 10.98
N PRO A 87 6.63 -4.44 10.02
CA PRO A 87 8.05 -4.43 10.33
C PRO A 87 8.47 -3.11 10.97
N ASN A 88 9.62 -3.12 11.64
CA ASN A 88 10.29 -1.91 12.11
C ASN A 88 10.90 -1.19 10.89
N ILE A 89 10.58 0.10 10.74
CA ILE A 89 11.11 0.96 9.65
C ILE A 89 11.91 2.15 10.20
N SER A 90 12.31 2.10 11.47
CA SER A 90 13.25 3.06 12.05
C SER A 90 14.64 2.93 11.41
N PRO A 91 15.53 3.91 11.57
CA PRO A 91 16.90 3.84 11.05
C PRO A 91 17.82 2.92 11.86
N ASP A 92 17.30 2.08 12.76
CA ASP A 92 18.09 1.04 13.40
C ASP A 92 18.71 0.09 12.36
N ARG A 93 19.99 -0.25 12.51
CA ARG A 93 20.74 -1.01 11.50
C ARG A 93 20.43 -2.50 11.47
N GLU A 94 19.95 -3.07 12.58
CA GLU A 94 19.72 -4.50 12.74
C GLU A 94 18.24 -4.86 12.75
N ALA A 95 17.45 -4.12 13.52
CA ALA A 95 16.02 -4.33 13.68
C ALA A 95 15.19 -3.58 12.63
N GLY A 96 15.67 -2.42 12.17
CA GLY A 96 15.00 -1.54 11.22
C GLY A 96 15.60 -1.56 9.81
N ILE A 97 15.47 -0.43 9.12
CA ILE A 97 15.92 -0.23 7.73
C ILE A 97 17.26 0.54 7.63
N GLY A 98 17.99 0.71 8.73
CA GLY A 98 19.21 1.54 8.76
C GLY A 98 20.33 1.08 7.82
N SER A 99 20.33 -0.20 7.44
CA SER A 99 21.25 -0.81 6.47
C SER A 99 20.76 -0.76 5.01
N TRP A 100 19.52 -0.33 4.76
CA TRP A 100 18.95 -0.26 3.43
C TRP A 100 19.49 0.92 2.65
N SER A 101 19.66 0.76 1.34
CA SER A 101 19.83 1.87 0.40
C SER A 101 18.48 2.52 0.06
N VAL A 102 18.49 3.69 -0.59
CA VAL A 102 17.25 4.29 -1.13
C VAL A 102 16.61 3.35 -2.17
N ALA A 103 17.42 2.63 -2.95
CA ALA A 103 16.95 1.66 -3.93
C ALA A 103 16.24 0.47 -3.27
N ASP A 104 16.67 0.04 -2.10
CA ASP A 104 15.97 -0.99 -1.32
C ASP A 104 14.58 -0.51 -0.90
N LEU A 105 14.45 0.74 -0.42
CA LEU A 105 13.16 1.33 -0.11
C LEU A 105 12.27 1.46 -1.36
N ALA A 106 12.85 1.91 -2.49
CA ALA A 106 12.14 2.01 -3.76
C ALA A 106 11.63 0.65 -4.25
N ASN A 107 12.46 -0.39 -4.20
CA ASN A 107 12.06 -1.75 -4.57
C ASN A 107 10.99 -2.31 -3.63
N ALA A 108 11.03 -1.96 -2.34
CA ALA A 108 10.00 -2.34 -1.39
C ALA A 108 8.66 -1.66 -1.72
N LEU A 109 8.64 -0.33 -1.81
CA LEU A 109 7.41 0.45 -2.04
C LEU A 109 6.83 0.21 -3.44
N ILE A 110 7.65 0.28 -4.48
CA ILE A 110 7.16 0.29 -5.86
C ILE A 110 6.97 -1.12 -6.41
N ALA A 111 7.90 -2.04 -6.11
CA ALA A 111 7.89 -3.39 -6.67
C ALA A 111 7.44 -4.45 -5.66
N GLY A 112 7.30 -4.13 -4.37
CA GLY A 112 6.98 -5.11 -3.33
C GLY A 112 8.06 -6.17 -3.17
N VAL A 113 9.34 -5.80 -3.27
CA VAL A 113 10.48 -6.73 -3.19
C VAL A 113 11.48 -6.29 -2.11
N SER A 114 11.88 -7.25 -1.26
CA SER A 114 12.84 -7.02 -0.19
C SER A 114 14.29 -6.93 -0.68
N PRO A 115 15.22 -6.38 0.13
CA PRO A 115 16.66 -6.40 -0.18
C PRO A 115 17.19 -7.81 -0.44
N ALA A 116 16.65 -8.80 0.29
CA ALA A 116 16.96 -10.22 0.13
C ALA A 116 16.29 -10.87 -1.11
N LYS A 117 15.73 -10.07 -2.02
CA LYS A 117 15.05 -10.50 -3.26
C LYS A 117 13.90 -11.48 -3.00
N GLN A 118 13.07 -11.17 -2.00
CA GLN A 118 11.84 -11.91 -1.72
C GLN A 118 10.62 -11.02 -1.96
N HIS A 119 9.49 -11.61 -2.36
CA HIS A 119 8.23 -10.87 -2.44
C HIS A 119 7.74 -10.47 -1.05
N TYR A 120 7.36 -9.20 -0.89
CA TYR A 120 6.50 -8.78 0.22
C TYR A 120 5.07 -9.24 -0.01
N TYR A 121 4.34 -9.45 1.08
CA TYR A 121 2.90 -9.74 1.03
C TYR A 121 2.10 -8.48 0.69
N PRO A 122 1.00 -8.58 -0.07
CA PRO A 122 0.22 -7.42 -0.53
C PRO A 122 -0.52 -6.67 0.57
N VAL A 123 -0.47 -7.14 1.83
CA VAL A 123 -0.87 -6.34 3.01
C VAL A 123 0.02 -5.10 3.16
N PHE A 124 1.26 -5.15 2.69
CA PHE A 124 2.04 -3.96 2.42
C PHE A 124 1.55 -3.40 1.08
N PRO A 125 0.95 -2.19 1.03
CA PRO A 125 0.16 -1.73 -0.12
C PRO A 125 1.03 -1.25 -1.30
N TYR A 126 2.06 -2.04 -1.64
CA TYR A 126 2.93 -1.80 -2.80
C TYR A 126 2.14 -1.79 -4.12
N ALA A 127 0.96 -2.42 -4.17
CA ALA A 127 0.10 -2.37 -5.36
C ALA A 127 -0.47 -0.96 -5.60
N SER A 128 -0.66 -0.18 -4.54
CA SER A 128 -1.01 1.24 -4.61
C SER A 128 0.24 2.11 -4.77
N TYR A 129 1.28 1.88 -3.95
CA TYR A 129 2.55 2.63 -4.01
C TYR A 129 3.36 2.46 -5.31
N THR A 130 3.01 1.51 -6.16
CA THR A 130 3.72 1.30 -7.42
C THR A 130 3.72 2.51 -8.35
N GLY A 131 2.73 3.41 -8.20
CA GLY A 131 2.69 4.70 -8.90
C GLY A 131 3.54 5.80 -8.25
N MET A 132 4.26 5.54 -7.15
CA MET A 132 5.01 6.58 -6.44
C MET A 132 6.10 7.20 -7.30
N LYS A 133 6.22 8.52 -7.21
CA LYS A 133 7.33 9.27 -7.81
C LYS A 133 8.62 8.93 -7.08
N LEU A 134 9.71 8.75 -7.82
CA LEU A 134 11.03 8.48 -7.22
C LEU A 134 11.53 9.62 -6.32
N ASP A 135 11.13 10.87 -6.64
CA ASP A 135 11.39 12.04 -5.80
C ASP A 135 10.76 11.87 -4.41
N ASP A 136 9.51 11.41 -4.33
CA ASP A 136 8.84 11.18 -3.04
C ASP A 136 9.48 10.01 -2.27
N VAL A 137 9.99 8.98 -2.97
CA VAL A 137 10.70 7.86 -2.33
C VAL A 137 12.02 8.30 -1.72
N ARG A 138 12.85 9.08 -2.44
CA ARG A 138 14.13 9.56 -1.89
C ARG A 138 13.94 10.58 -0.77
N ASP A 139 12.90 11.41 -0.86
CA ASP A 139 12.53 12.37 0.18
C ASP A 139 12.04 11.63 1.43
N LEU A 140 11.13 10.65 1.28
CA LEU A 140 10.68 9.78 2.37
C LEU A 140 11.86 9.07 3.05
N TYR A 141 12.78 8.50 2.25
CA TYR A 141 13.98 7.88 2.80
C TYR A 141 14.80 8.90 3.62
N ALA A 142 15.04 10.09 3.08
CA ALA A 142 15.78 11.14 3.79
C ALA A 142 15.12 11.48 5.14
N PHE A 143 13.79 11.60 5.20
CA PHE A 143 13.05 11.81 6.44
C PHE A 143 13.21 10.65 7.43
N LEU A 144 13.02 9.40 7.00
CA LEU A 144 13.16 8.23 7.87
C LEU A 144 14.55 8.12 8.49
N ARG A 145 15.60 8.60 7.80
CA ARG A 145 16.97 8.66 8.32
C ARG A 145 17.18 9.70 9.43
N THR A 146 16.26 10.65 9.61
CA THR A 146 16.33 11.66 10.69
C THR A 146 15.73 11.18 12.01
N LEU A 147 14.95 10.09 11.99
CA LEU A 147 14.21 9.60 13.15
C LEU A 147 15.10 8.86 14.16
N GLU A 148 14.59 8.64 15.37
CA GLU A 148 15.28 7.84 16.37
C GLU A 148 15.27 6.34 15.98
N PRO A 149 16.40 5.63 16.12
CA PRO A 149 16.43 4.18 15.94
C PRO A 149 15.65 3.49 17.06
N VAL A 150 14.88 2.47 16.70
CA VAL A 150 14.15 1.60 17.64
C VAL A 150 14.72 0.19 17.51
N ALA A 151 15.21 -0.38 18.61
CA ALA A 151 15.88 -1.68 18.60
C ALA A 151 14.91 -2.89 18.64
N ASP A 152 13.62 -2.64 18.78
CA ASP A 152 12.58 -3.68 18.87
C ASP A 152 12.47 -4.45 17.55
N ARG A 153 12.42 -5.78 17.66
CA ARG A 153 12.16 -6.67 16.52
C ARG A 153 10.73 -7.17 16.58
N PRO A 154 9.88 -6.80 15.61
CA PRO A 154 8.52 -7.33 15.51
C PRO A 154 8.49 -8.84 15.47
N GLN A 155 7.40 -9.41 15.97
CA GLN A 155 7.14 -10.84 15.84
C GLN A 155 7.04 -11.22 14.36
N PRO A 156 7.42 -12.46 14.00
CA PRO A 156 7.16 -12.97 12.66
C PRO A 156 5.64 -13.03 12.40
N HIS A 157 5.25 -13.00 11.12
CA HIS A 157 3.85 -13.23 10.76
C HIS A 157 3.40 -14.62 11.21
N ASP A 158 2.15 -14.73 11.65
CA ASP A 158 1.49 -15.99 11.94
C ASP A 158 0.51 -16.32 10.82
N LEU A 159 1.03 -16.95 9.77
CA LEU A 159 0.27 -17.28 8.56
C LEU A 159 -0.04 -18.78 8.49
N ALA A 160 -1.14 -19.13 7.84
CA ALA A 160 -1.41 -20.51 7.48
C ALA A 160 -0.29 -21.07 6.58
N LEU A 161 -0.01 -22.37 6.68
CA LEU A 161 1.18 -23.00 6.07
C LEU A 161 1.35 -22.67 4.58
N LEU A 162 0.26 -22.66 3.81
CA LEU A 162 0.27 -22.36 2.38
C LEU A 162 0.79 -20.94 2.08
N PHE A 163 0.42 -19.95 2.91
CA PHE A 163 0.77 -18.55 2.69
C PHE A 163 2.16 -18.18 3.19
N ARG A 164 2.84 -19.07 3.93
CA ARG A 164 4.26 -18.90 4.31
C ARG A 164 5.19 -18.99 3.10
N ILE A 165 4.76 -19.65 2.02
CA ILE A 165 5.55 -19.81 0.80
C ILE A 165 5.40 -18.54 -0.06
N ARG A 166 6.32 -17.58 0.13
CA ARG A 166 6.36 -16.29 -0.59
C ARG A 166 6.33 -16.42 -2.12
N ARG A 167 6.68 -17.59 -2.67
CA ARG A 167 6.65 -17.84 -4.11
C ARG A 167 5.26 -17.73 -4.72
N PHE A 168 4.21 -18.06 -3.97
CA PHE A 168 2.81 -17.91 -4.42
C PHE A 168 2.41 -16.44 -4.57
N VAL A 169 3.04 -15.53 -3.84
CA VAL A 169 2.84 -14.08 -4.04
C VAL A 169 3.30 -13.66 -5.44
N GLY A 170 4.31 -14.32 -6.01
CA GLY A 170 4.71 -14.07 -7.40
C GLY A 170 3.60 -14.40 -8.40
N PHE A 171 2.82 -15.46 -8.16
CA PHE A 171 1.66 -15.78 -8.98
C PHE A 171 0.51 -14.79 -8.75
N TRP A 172 0.29 -14.38 -7.49
CA TRP A 172 -0.66 -13.31 -7.18
C TRP A 172 -0.31 -12.01 -7.92
N LYS A 173 0.97 -11.60 -7.90
CA LYS A 173 1.44 -10.41 -8.62
C LYS A 173 1.23 -10.51 -10.12
N PHE A 174 1.50 -11.67 -10.71
CA PHE A 174 1.24 -11.89 -12.14
C PHE A 174 -0.22 -11.66 -12.54
N LEU A 175 -1.17 -11.92 -11.64
CA LEU A 175 -2.60 -11.74 -11.89
C LEU A 175 -3.14 -10.34 -11.51
N PHE A 176 -2.61 -9.74 -10.44
CA PHE A 176 -3.24 -8.59 -9.77
C PHE A 176 -2.33 -7.37 -9.60
N PHE A 177 -1.07 -7.44 -10.01
CA PHE A 177 -0.10 -6.35 -9.83
C PHE A 177 0.47 -5.87 -11.15
N ASN A 178 0.29 -4.59 -11.44
CA ASN A 178 0.85 -3.91 -12.60
C ASN A 178 1.88 -2.88 -12.12
N GLU A 179 3.16 -3.25 -12.13
CA GLU A 179 4.24 -2.38 -11.67
C GLU A 179 4.25 -1.04 -12.42
N GLY A 180 4.39 0.07 -11.69
CA GLY A 180 4.44 1.43 -12.22
C GLY A 180 3.09 2.04 -12.61
N ARG A 181 1.99 1.29 -12.52
CA ARG A 181 0.67 1.75 -12.95
C ARG A 181 -0.22 2.11 -11.77
N SER A 182 -0.63 3.38 -11.69
CA SER A 182 -1.73 3.82 -10.85
C SER A 182 -3.08 3.56 -11.54
N GLU A 183 -4.11 3.24 -10.77
CA GLU A 183 -5.50 3.19 -11.22
C GLU A 183 -6.18 4.57 -11.23
N GLY A 184 -5.43 5.63 -10.88
CA GLY A 184 -5.95 6.99 -10.85
C GLY A 184 -6.42 7.49 -12.21
N ILE A 185 -7.62 8.06 -12.24
CA ILE A 185 -8.20 8.66 -13.44
C ILE A 185 -7.61 10.07 -13.56
N LEU A 186 -6.77 10.30 -14.57
CA LEU A 186 -6.19 11.62 -14.83
C LEU A 186 -7.00 12.36 -15.88
N ASN A 187 -7.11 13.69 -15.73
CA ASN A 187 -7.84 14.53 -16.70
C ASN A 187 -7.03 15.77 -17.14
N GLY A 188 -5.81 15.94 -16.65
CA GLY A 188 -4.91 17.04 -17.00
C GLY A 188 -5.10 18.31 -16.17
N ASP A 189 -6.10 18.38 -15.28
CA ASP A 189 -6.19 19.44 -14.27
C ASP A 189 -5.17 19.16 -13.15
N PRO A 190 -4.18 20.04 -12.92
CA PRO A 190 -3.14 19.81 -11.91
C PRO A 190 -3.67 19.55 -10.49
N LEU A 191 -4.77 20.19 -10.10
CA LEU A 191 -5.34 20.01 -8.76
C LEU A 191 -5.98 18.62 -8.63
N HIS A 192 -6.76 18.23 -9.64
CA HIS A 192 -7.38 16.92 -9.70
C HIS A 192 -6.34 15.79 -9.77
N ASP A 193 -5.35 15.91 -10.64
CA ASP A 193 -4.33 14.87 -10.85
C ASP A 193 -3.40 14.74 -9.63
N ARG A 194 -3.16 15.84 -8.89
CA ARG A 194 -2.52 15.79 -7.56
C ARG A 194 -3.38 14.99 -6.57
N GLY A 195 -4.69 15.19 -6.59
CA GLY A 195 -5.65 14.43 -5.78
C GLY A 195 -5.66 12.94 -6.11
N ALA A 196 -5.66 12.61 -7.41
CA ALA A 196 -5.56 11.23 -7.88
C ALA A 196 -4.31 10.55 -7.31
N TYR A 197 -3.15 11.22 -7.39
CA TYR A 197 -1.91 10.71 -6.84
C TYR A 197 -1.97 10.50 -5.31
N LEU A 198 -2.51 11.47 -4.57
CA LEU A 198 -2.61 11.39 -3.12
C LEU A 198 -3.61 10.32 -2.65
N VAL A 199 -4.72 10.11 -3.37
CA VAL A 199 -5.77 9.15 -2.96
C VAL A 199 -5.46 7.73 -3.43
N GLU A 200 -4.97 7.57 -4.66
CA GLU A 200 -4.79 6.25 -5.29
C GLU A 200 -3.43 5.63 -5.02
N VAL A 201 -2.40 6.47 -4.88
CA VAL A 201 -1.01 6.00 -4.81
C VAL A 201 -0.49 6.11 -3.39
N ILE A 202 -0.32 7.33 -2.88
CA ILE A 202 0.34 7.53 -1.58
C ILE A 202 -0.62 7.21 -0.43
N GLY A 203 -1.83 7.76 -0.42
CA GLY A 203 -2.80 7.53 0.66
C GLY A 203 -3.55 6.21 0.55
N HIS A 204 -3.35 5.46 -0.54
CA HIS A 204 -3.86 4.10 -0.78
C HIS A 204 -5.31 3.86 -0.33
N CYS A 205 -6.19 4.86 -0.45
CA CYS A 205 -7.50 4.88 0.22
C CYS A 205 -8.40 3.71 -0.26
N ALA A 206 -8.17 3.23 -1.48
CA ALA A 206 -8.85 2.07 -2.04
C ALA A 206 -8.57 0.76 -1.27
N GLU A 207 -7.46 0.65 -0.55
CA GLU A 207 -7.10 -0.57 0.19
C GLU A 207 -8.07 -0.86 1.35
N CYS A 208 -8.66 0.19 1.94
CA CYS A 208 -9.70 0.07 2.97
C CYS A 208 -11.10 0.24 2.39
N HIS A 209 -11.30 1.19 1.47
CA HIS A 209 -12.63 1.54 0.96
C HIS A 209 -13.09 0.70 -0.24
N SER A 210 -12.59 -0.53 -0.40
CA SER A 210 -13.01 -1.44 -1.47
C SER A 210 -13.15 -2.86 -0.95
N THR A 211 -14.03 -3.65 -1.57
CA THR A 211 -14.06 -5.09 -1.28
C THR A 211 -12.89 -5.81 -1.93
N ARG A 212 -12.59 -7.01 -1.42
CA ARG A 212 -11.54 -7.88 -1.93
C ARG A 212 -12.12 -9.22 -2.37
N ASN A 213 -11.55 -9.77 -3.44
CA ASN A 213 -11.90 -11.11 -3.90
C ASN A 213 -11.27 -12.18 -2.97
N ILE A 214 -11.55 -13.46 -3.26
CA ILE A 214 -11.03 -14.60 -2.48
C ILE A 214 -9.49 -14.68 -2.40
N PHE A 215 -8.77 -13.98 -3.29
CA PHE A 215 -7.30 -13.91 -3.30
C PHE A 215 -6.77 -12.66 -2.58
N GLY A 216 -7.64 -11.88 -1.94
CA GLY A 216 -7.27 -10.65 -1.22
C GLY A 216 -6.97 -9.45 -2.13
N ALA A 217 -7.20 -9.53 -3.44
CA ALA A 217 -7.02 -8.41 -4.35
C ALA A 217 -8.27 -7.51 -4.37
N ILE A 218 -8.08 -6.19 -4.48
CA ILE A 218 -9.18 -5.23 -4.62
C ILE A 218 -10.04 -5.59 -5.82
N GLU A 219 -11.35 -5.59 -5.64
CA GLU A 219 -12.29 -5.80 -6.73
C GLU A 219 -12.53 -4.51 -7.54
N PRO A 220 -12.25 -4.50 -8.86
CA PRO A 220 -12.37 -3.28 -9.65
C PRO A 220 -13.78 -2.68 -9.67
N LYS A 221 -14.82 -3.51 -9.53
CA LYS A 221 -16.23 -3.07 -9.57
C LYS A 221 -16.68 -2.34 -8.32
N THR A 222 -16.04 -2.60 -7.18
CA THR A 222 -16.38 -2.05 -5.87
C THR A 222 -15.28 -1.13 -5.33
N ARG A 223 -14.26 -0.79 -6.15
CA ARG A 223 -13.22 0.17 -5.77
C ARG A 223 -13.86 1.46 -5.25
N PHE A 224 -13.48 1.89 -4.05
CA PHE A 224 -14.02 3.03 -3.29
C PHE A 224 -15.48 2.91 -2.79
N ALA A 225 -16.17 1.82 -3.11
CA ALA A 225 -17.58 1.63 -2.76
C ALA A 225 -17.80 1.13 -1.32
N GLY A 226 -16.75 1.07 -0.49
CA GLY A 226 -16.81 0.55 0.86
C GLY A 226 -16.94 -0.98 0.91
N GLY A 227 -17.22 -1.49 2.11
CA GLY A 227 -17.39 -2.94 2.34
C GLY A 227 -16.94 -3.38 3.73
N VAL A 228 -17.07 -4.67 4.01
CA VAL A 228 -16.53 -5.28 5.23
C VAL A 228 -15.03 -5.05 5.28
N SER A 229 -14.49 -4.69 6.45
CA SER A 229 -13.06 -4.45 6.61
C SER A 229 -12.24 -5.70 6.26
N SER A 230 -10.99 -5.52 5.85
CA SER A 230 -10.06 -6.62 5.55
C SER A 230 -9.78 -7.53 6.74
N GLU A 231 -10.02 -7.03 7.95
CA GLU A 231 -9.90 -7.74 9.22
C GLU A 231 -11.15 -8.56 9.55
N GLY A 232 -12.22 -8.42 8.77
CA GLY A 232 -13.51 -9.09 8.98
C GLY A 232 -14.36 -8.50 10.11
N VAL A 233 -13.93 -7.37 10.68
CA VAL A 233 -14.59 -6.68 11.79
C VAL A 233 -14.94 -5.24 11.39
N GLY A 234 -16.23 -4.93 11.32
CA GLY A 234 -16.71 -3.60 10.96
C GLY A 234 -16.82 -3.37 9.45
N PHE A 235 -17.12 -2.12 9.08
CA PHE A 235 -17.49 -1.72 7.74
C PHE A 235 -16.84 -0.39 7.36
N ASN A 236 -16.13 -0.35 6.23
CA ASN A 236 -15.57 0.85 5.67
C ASN A 236 -16.61 1.54 4.77
N PRO A 237 -16.87 2.85 4.94
CA PRO A 237 -17.92 3.54 4.20
C PRO A 237 -17.58 3.68 2.72
N ASN A 238 -18.62 3.90 1.91
CA ASN A 238 -18.48 4.24 0.50
C ASN A 238 -18.02 5.69 0.35
N ILE A 239 -16.91 5.91 -0.33
CA ILE A 239 -16.31 7.24 -0.55
C ILE A 239 -16.36 7.67 -2.03
N THR A 240 -17.20 7.02 -2.83
CA THR A 240 -17.64 7.55 -4.13
C THR A 240 -18.80 8.53 -3.96
N PRO A 241 -19.20 9.28 -5.00
CA PRO A 241 -20.38 10.15 -4.92
C PRO A 241 -21.69 9.45 -4.55
N GLU A 242 -21.77 8.12 -4.60
CA GLU A 242 -22.92 7.38 -4.04
C GLU A 242 -22.99 7.52 -2.51
N GLY A 243 -21.85 7.46 -1.81
CA GLY A 243 -21.79 7.56 -0.35
C GLY A 243 -21.56 8.97 0.17
N ILE A 244 -20.68 9.75 -0.48
CA ILE A 244 -20.31 11.12 -0.07
C ILE A 244 -20.91 12.19 -1.00
N GLY A 245 -21.96 11.85 -1.76
CA GLY A 245 -22.58 12.74 -2.74
C GLY A 245 -23.09 14.04 -2.14
N SER A 246 -23.68 13.98 -0.94
CA SER A 246 -24.22 15.12 -0.22
C SER A 246 -23.16 16.03 0.43
N TRP A 247 -21.92 15.56 0.56
CA TRP A 247 -20.83 16.33 1.16
C TRP A 247 -20.22 17.27 0.12
N SER A 248 -19.93 18.51 0.52
CA SER A 248 -19.14 19.43 -0.30
C SER A 248 -17.65 19.04 -0.31
N GLU A 249 -16.87 19.65 -1.20
CA GLU A 249 -15.40 19.49 -1.14
C GLU A 249 -14.83 20.03 0.18
N ASN A 250 -15.37 21.13 0.70
CA ASN A 250 -14.93 21.72 1.96
C ASN A 250 -15.23 20.81 3.16
N ASP A 251 -16.36 20.10 3.12
CA ASP A 251 -16.70 19.09 4.13
C ASP A 251 -15.66 17.96 4.17
N LEU A 252 -15.22 17.49 3.00
CA LEU A 252 -14.15 16.48 2.91
C LEU A 252 -12.82 17.04 3.39
N VAL A 253 -12.49 18.30 3.06
CA VAL A 253 -11.27 18.96 3.54
C VAL A 253 -11.26 19.06 5.06
N GLU A 254 -12.40 19.45 5.68
CA GLU A 254 -12.52 19.55 7.13
C GLU A 254 -12.43 18.16 7.78
N MET A 255 -13.09 17.14 7.20
CA MET A 255 -12.98 15.77 7.69
C MET A 255 -11.54 15.25 7.62
N LEU A 256 -10.81 15.48 6.53
CA LEU A 256 -9.40 15.11 6.41
C LEU A 256 -8.48 15.93 7.33
N LYS A 257 -8.94 17.10 7.81
CA LYS A 257 -8.17 17.98 8.70
C LYS A 257 -8.36 17.64 10.17
N SER A 258 -9.60 17.42 10.59
CA SER A 258 -9.99 17.37 12.00
C SER A 258 -10.79 16.11 12.36
N GLY A 259 -11.18 15.32 11.36
CA GLY A 259 -12.01 14.13 11.52
C GLY A 259 -13.49 14.43 11.65
N LYS A 260 -13.88 15.71 11.72
CA LYS A 260 -15.28 16.13 11.85
C LYS A 260 -16.04 15.84 10.57
N THR A 261 -17.21 15.26 10.71
CA THR A 261 -18.12 15.01 9.60
C THR A 261 -19.21 16.09 9.54
N PRO A 262 -19.86 16.33 8.38
CA PRO A 262 -20.85 17.39 8.22
C PRO A 262 -22.11 17.24 9.07
N ASP A 263 -22.40 16.01 9.49
CA ASP A 263 -23.50 15.63 10.38
C ASP A 263 -23.13 15.77 11.88
N HIS A 264 -22.09 16.54 12.19
CA HIS A 264 -21.58 16.81 13.55
C HIS A 264 -20.96 15.59 14.26
N GLY A 265 -20.68 14.52 13.52
CA GLY A 265 -19.94 13.36 14.00
C GLY A 265 -18.42 13.51 13.86
N TYR A 266 -17.72 12.40 14.14
CA TYR A 266 -16.29 12.24 13.89
C TYR A 266 -16.02 10.87 13.27
N VAL A 267 -15.02 10.78 12.41
CA VAL A 267 -14.52 9.48 11.96
C VAL A 267 -13.94 8.69 13.14
N GLY A 268 -14.13 7.37 13.12
CA GLY A 268 -13.65 6.47 14.16
C GLY A 268 -12.62 5.46 13.66
N TRP A 269 -12.19 4.57 14.57
CA TRP A 269 -11.31 3.44 14.28
C TRP A 269 -10.01 3.85 13.55
N SER A 270 -9.55 3.05 12.59
CA SER A 270 -8.33 3.31 11.82
C SER A 270 -8.39 4.62 11.04
N MET A 271 -9.57 5.08 10.64
CA MET A 271 -9.71 6.35 9.92
C MET A 271 -9.32 7.55 10.80
N ALA A 272 -9.44 7.46 12.13
CA ALA A 272 -8.96 8.50 13.02
C ALA A 272 -7.43 8.65 12.96
N ASP A 273 -6.69 7.55 12.78
CA ASP A 273 -5.23 7.58 12.63
C ASP A 273 -4.80 8.10 11.26
N VAL A 274 -5.56 7.79 10.22
CA VAL A 274 -5.42 8.39 8.88
C VAL A 274 -5.63 9.90 8.95
N VAL A 275 -6.70 10.37 9.60
CA VAL A 275 -6.98 11.80 9.75
C VAL A 275 -5.86 12.53 10.48
N LYS A 276 -5.30 11.95 11.54
CA LYS A 276 -4.15 12.56 12.22
C LYS A 276 -2.99 12.78 11.24
N ASN A 277 -2.74 11.85 10.32
CA ASN A 277 -1.71 12.03 9.30
C ASN A 277 -2.10 13.06 8.23
N THR A 278 -3.32 13.00 7.69
CA THR A 278 -3.77 13.97 6.68
C THR A 278 -3.89 15.40 7.23
N SER A 279 -4.05 15.55 8.55
CA SER A 279 -4.03 16.86 9.23
C SER A 279 -2.67 17.56 9.14
N GLU A 280 -1.58 16.82 8.96
CA GLU A 280 -0.23 17.37 8.78
C GLU A 280 0.03 17.84 7.35
N LEU A 281 -0.84 17.47 6.40
CA LEU A 281 -0.71 17.87 5.00
C LEU A 281 -1.13 19.33 4.80
N PRO A 282 -0.54 20.04 3.83
CA PRO A 282 -1.01 21.36 3.42
C PRO A 282 -2.50 21.33 3.05
N ASP A 283 -3.22 22.43 3.30
CA ASP A 283 -4.64 22.55 2.92
C ASP A 283 -4.85 22.28 1.42
N ALA A 284 -3.90 22.68 0.56
CA ALA A 284 -3.94 22.43 -0.88
C ALA A 284 -3.97 20.94 -1.25
N ASP A 285 -3.27 20.09 -0.51
CA ASP A 285 -3.26 18.64 -0.75
C ASP A 285 -4.59 18.01 -0.30
N ARG A 286 -5.18 18.46 0.82
CA ARG A 286 -6.52 18.04 1.25
C ARG A 286 -7.61 18.47 0.26
N VAL A 287 -7.50 19.68 -0.30
CA VAL A 287 -8.40 20.16 -1.38
C VAL A 287 -8.25 19.29 -2.63
N ALA A 288 -7.02 18.95 -3.03
CA ALA A 288 -6.76 18.06 -4.15
C ALA A 288 -7.41 16.68 -3.95
N MET A 289 -7.23 16.09 -2.76
CA MET A 289 -7.86 14.81 -2.39
C MET A 289 -9.39 14.89 -2.46
N ALA A 290 -10.00 15.95 -1.91
CA ALA A 290 -11.45 16.17 -1.96
C ALA A 290 -11.96 16.30 -3.40
N ARG A 291 -11.27 17.08 -4.25
CA ARG A 291 -11.58 17.25 -5.67
C ARG A 291 -11.59 15.91 -6.41
N TYR A 292 -10.58 15.06 -6.17
CA TYR A 292 -10.51 13.75 -6.80
C TYR A 292 -11.60 12.80 -6.29
N LEU A 293 -11.84 12.73 -4.98
CA LEU A 293 -12.91 11.88 -4.43
C LEU A 293 -14.29 12.25 -4.97
N LYS A 294 -14.58 13.54 -5.16
CA LYS A 294 -15.83 14.01 -5.76
C LYS A 294 -15.94 13.72 -7.26
N SER A 295 -14.83 13.50 -7.97
CA SER A 295 -14.83 13.19 -9.41
C SER A 295 -14.98 11.70 -9.71
N LEU A 296 -14.80 10.83 -8.71
CA LEU A 296 -14.93 9.38 -8.87
C LEU A 296 -16.31 9.01 -9.42
N PRO A 297 -16.41 7.96 -10.27
CA PRO A 297 -17.71 7.47 -10.70
C PRO A 297 -18.50 6.96 -9.49
N PRO A 298 -19.80 7.30 -9.36
CA PRO A 298 -20.65 6.76 -8.31
C PRO A 298 -20.76 5.24 -8.46
N ARG A 299 -20.63 4.52 -7.35
CA ARG A 299 -20.74 3.06 -7.33
C ARG A 299 -21.59 2.63 -6.13
N PRO A 300 -22.54 1.70 -6.32
CA PRO A 300 -23.33 1.19 -5.22
C PRO A 300 -22.42 0.44 -4.24
N THR A 301 -22.68 0.64 -2.95
CA THR A 301 -22.06 -0.13 -1.88
C THR A 301 -22.35 -1.61 -2.07
N ALA A 302 -21.32 -2.45 -2.05
CA ALA A 302 -21.50 -3.90 -2.12
C ALA A 302 -22.31 -4.36 -0.91
N GLN A 303 -23.47 -4.97 -1.14
CA GLN A 303 -24.22 -5.62 -0.06
C GLN A 303 -23.55 -6.97 0.28
N PRO A 304 -23.42 -7.31 1.56
CA PRO A 304 -22.84 -8.57 2.01
C PRO A 304 -23.64 -9.79 1.50
#